data_AF-A0A2C6DKB7-F1
#
_entry.id   AF-A0A2C6DKB7-F1
#
_cell.length_a   1.000
_cell.length_b   1.000
_cell.length_c   1.000
_cell.angle_alpha   90.00
_cell.angle_beta   90.00
_cell.angle_gamma   90.00
#
_symmetry.space_group_name_H-M   'P 1'
#
loop_
_entity.id
_entity.type
_entity.pdbx_description
1 polymer ?
#
loop_
_entity_poly.entity_id
_entity_poly.type
_entity_poly.pdbx_seq_one_letter_code
_entity_poly.pdbx_strand_id
1 'polypeptide(L)'
;MKIFYANAPISEVRSFTLMLLPDHYGKPFTYLWDDFGYKTTFRGFFLYGKNKVDLGNIKILFKDNFNSHEYIQNKFPCTDGVYDVSDISNHEFISIGEDIDYYNIINSEKENRREVKQYLKALNDVCLLSLSRDDFQRWEGYKLSLLRDLSLTSVLSKGLKTALGSYEELSSFSLNINQDKGHSLNLLFNKKTLVPSRINILIGKNGCGKTRTLNYISNIYTGVISSLNEWPYCNKLITASFSPFDNFPTDKELHLKLNSNNQDRDSTDYINGYSYIGFKDDSSSFNLESFIKRSVKSYINSIRLDETSKKRF
;
A
#
# COMPACT_ATOMS: atom_id res chain seq x y z
N MET A 1 -2.88 -5.77 27.50
CA MET A 1 -3.67 -6.65 26.59
C MET A 1 -3.00 -8.01 26.64
N LYS A 2 -3.73 -9.13 26.54
CA LYS A 2 -3.06 -10.43 26.39
C LYS A 2 -2.55 -10.62 24.98
N ILE A 3 -1.29 -11.00 24.83
CA ILE A 3 -0.68 -11.35 23.55
C ILE A 3 0.01 -12.70 23.72
N PHE A 4 -0.31 -13.68 22.87
CA PHE A 4 0.39 -14.97 22.84
C PHE A 4 1.01 -15.21 21.46
N TYR A 5 2.14 -15.89 21.45
CA TYR A 5 2.72 -16.50 20.25
C TYR A 5 2.80 -18.01 20.41
N ALA A 6 2.41 -18.76 19.39
CA ALA A 6 2.46 -20.22 19.39
C ALA A 6 2.56 -20.79 17.97
N ASN A 7 3.04 -22.02 17.84
CA ASN A 7 3.06 -22.72 16.54
C ASN A 7 1.69 -23.31 16.14
N ALA A 8 0.72 -23.30 17.06
CA ALA A 8 -0.64 -23.83 16.88
C ALA A 8 -1.66 -22.96 17.66
N PRO A 9 -2.93 -22.88 17.23
CA PRO A 9 -3.93 -22.04 17.88
C PRO A 9 -4.38 -22.62 19.22
N ILE A 10 -4.57 -21.74 20.21
CA ILE A 10 -5.30 -22.05 21.44
C ILE A 10 -6.80 -22.08 21.13
N SER A 11 -7.51 -23.07 21.68
CA SER A 11 -8.93 -23.34 21.38
C SER A 11 -9.94 -22.47 22.15
N GLU A 12 -9.59 -21.97 23.33
CA GLU A 12 -10.47 -21.14 24.17
C GLU A 12 -9.66 -20.19 25.05
N VAL A 13 -10.09 -18.93 25.18
CA VAL A 13 -9.42 -17.92 26.04
C VAL A 13 -10.40 -17.20 26.96
N ARG A 14 -9.99 -16.97 28.22
CA ARG A 14 -10.82 -16.32 29.26
C ARG A 14 -10.92 -14.79 29.15
N SER A 15 -10.22 -14.18 28.20
CA SER A 15 -10.10 -12.72 28.04
C SER A 15 -9.79 -12.35 26.60
N PHE A 16 -10.09 -11.12 26.18
CA PHE A 16 -9.70 -10.61 24.86
C PHE A 16 -8.18 -10.73 24.67
N THR A 17 -7.77 -11.44 23.63
CA THR A 17 -6.40 -11.90 23.42
C THR A 17 -6.01 -11.75 21.95
N LEU A 18 -4.84 -11.19 21.68
CA LEU A 18 -4.18 -11.27 20.38
C LEU A 18 -3.37 -12.57 20.34
N MET A 19 -3.66 -13.44 19.39
CA MET A 19 -2.88 -14.63 19.09
C MET A 19 -2.07 -14.38 17.81
N LEU A 20 -0.76 -14.62 17.90
CA LEU A 20 0.18 -14.58 16.80
C LEU A 20 0.60 -16.01 16.47
N LEU A 21 0.44 -16.42 15.21
CA LEU A 21 0.96 -17.69 14.69
C LEU A 21 2.00 -17.39 13.59
N PRO A 22 2.84 -18.36 13.18
CA PRO A 22 3.64 -18.26 11.96
C PRO A 22 2.81 -17.84 10.74
N ASP A 23 3.38 -17.08 9.80
CA ASP A 23 2.74 -16.65 8.54
C ASP A 23 2.24 -17.84 7.71
N HIS A 24 2.95 -18.96 7.78
CA HIS A 24 2.61 -20.21 7.11
C HIS A 24 1.46 -20.97 7.78
N TYR A 25 0.83 -20.43 8.85
CA TYR A 25 -0.32 -21.07 9.48
C TYR A 25 -1.51 -21.19 8.51
N GLY A 26 -1.92 -22.44 8.26
CA GLY A 26 -2.96 -22.78 7.28
C GLY A 26 -2.49 -22.74 5.82
N LYS A 27 -1.19 -22.51 5.56
CA LYS A 27 -0.55 -22.61 4.23
C LYS A 27 0.13 -24.01 4.12
N PRO A 28 0.37 -24.55 2.90
CA PRO A 28 0.87 -25.93 2.72
C PRO A 28 2.40 -26.08 2.95
N PHE A 29 3.08 -25.02 3.38
CA PHE A 29 4.51 -24.99 3.66
C PHE A 29 4.79 -24.75 5.15
N THR A 30 6.01 -25.05 5.58
CA THR A 30 6.44 -25.05 6.99
C THR A 30 7.63 -24.14 7.27
N TYR A 31 8.05 -23.34 6.30
CA TYR A 31 9.07 -22.30 6.47
C TYR A 31 8.39 -20.94 6.73
N LEU A 32 9.06 -20.11 7.52
CA LEU A 32 8.68 -18.70 7.71
C LEU A 32 8.99 -17.89 6.45
N TRP A 33 8.14 -16.91 6.12
CA TRP A 33 8.42 -15.95 5.05
C TRP A 33 9.71 -15.16 5.32
N ASP A 34 10.51 -14.96 4.27
CA ASP A 34 11.86 -14.38 4.34
C ASP A 34 11.95 -13.13 3.44
N ASP A 35 12.05 -11.96 4.08
CA ASP A 35 12.23 -10.65 3.47
C ASP A 35 13.71 -10.24 3.52
N PHE A 36 14.52 -10.76 2.59
CA PHE A 36 15.95 -10.45 2.50
C PHE A 36 16.73 -10.77 3.81
N GLY A 37 16.44 -11.90 4.43
CA GLY A 37 16.98 -12.34 5.72
C GLY A 37 16.05 -12.06 6.91
N TYR A 38 15.05 -11.19 6.76
CA TYR A 38 14.10 -10.85 7.83
C TYR A 38 12.90 -11.80 7.89
N LYS A 39 12.62 -12.33 9.09
CA LYS A 39 11.45 -13.15 9.44
C LYS A 39 10.64 -12.42 10.51
N THR A 40 9.73 -11.57 10.04
CA THR A 40 8.94 -10.67 10.88
C THR A 40 7.43 -10.86 10.73
N THR A 41 6.97 -11.71 9.82
CA THR A 41 5.55 -11.82 9.46
C THR A 41 4.84 -12.87 10.32
N PHE A 42 3.80 -12.44 11.03
CA PHE A 42 2.94 -13.29 11.85
C PHE A 42 1.52 -13.27 11.29
N ARG A 43 0.78 -14.36 11.40
CA ARG A 43 -0.67 -14.35 11.17
C ARG A 43 -1.38 -14.03 12.48
N GLY A 44 -2.12 -12.91 12.49
CA GLY A 44 -2.78 -12.39 13.67
C GLY A 44 -4.23 -12.85 13.82
N PHE A 45 -4.66 -13.08 15.05
CA PHE A 45 -6.05 -13.40 15.36
C PHE A 45 -6.50 -12.71 16.65
N PHE A 46 -7.72 -12.18 16.70
CA PHE A 46 -8.38 -11.89 17.98
C PHE A 46 -9.14 -13.12 18.46
N LEU A 47 -8.96 -13.45 19.74
CA LEU A 47 -9.65 -14.53 20.43
C LEU A 47 -10.43 -13.94 21.63
N TYR A 48 -11.71 -14.31 21.76
CA TYR A 48 -12.56 -13.98 22.91
C TYR A 48 -13.55 -15.12 23.19
N GLY A 49 -13.37 -15.84 24.30
CA GLY A 49 -14.09 -17.08 24.55
C GLY A 49 -13.78 -18.10 23.46
N LYS A 50 -14.79 -18.42 22.64
CA LYS A 50 -14.71 -19.31 21.47
C LYS A 50 -14.74 -18.57 20.12
N ASN A 51 -14.92 -17.25 20.13
CA ASN A 51 -14.91 -16.45 18.91
C ASN A 51 -13.45 -16.22 18.47
N LYS A 52 -13.21 -16.36 17.16
CA LYS A 52 -11.93 -16.14 16.51
C LYS A 52 -12.12 -15.26 15.28
N VAL A 53 -11.44 -14.13 15.24
CA VAL A 53 -11.39 -13.20 14.10
C VAL A 53 -9.99 -13.24 13.51
N ASP A 54 -9.88 -13.46 12.20
CA ASP A 54 -8.60 -13.41 11.46
C ASP A 54 -8.27 -11.96 11.13
N LEU A 55 -7.06 -11.52 11.47
CA LEU A 55 -6.57 -10.17 11.23
C LEU A 55 -5.73 -10.07 9.94
N GLY A 56 -5.52 -11.20 9.25
CA GLY A 56 -4.52 -11.32 8.21
C GLY A 56 -3.10 -11.34 8.80
N ASN A 57 -2.16 -10.82 8.04
CA ASN A 57 -0.75 -10.80 8.42
C ASN A 57 -0.39 -9.48 9.15
N ILE A 58 0.48 -9.59 10.14
CA ILE A 58 1.05 -8.48 10.92
C ILE A 58 2.57 -8.65 10.85
N LYS A 59 3.29 -7.64 10.36
CA LYS A 59 4.75 -7.62 10.49
C LYS A 59 5.15 -6.99 11.80
N ILE A 60 6.02 -7.65 12.56
CA ILE A 60 6.58 -7.19 13.84
C ILE A 60 8.10 -7.29 13.74
N LEU A 61 8.79 -6.16 13.86
CA LEU A 61 10.25 -6.07 13.80
C LEU A 61 10.79 -5.59 15.14
N PHE A 62 11.54 -6.46 15.82
CA PHE A 62 12.39 -6.05 16.94
C PHE A 62 13.64 -5.37 16.42
N LYS A 63 14.08 -4.33 17.12
CA LYS A 63 15.29 -3.58 16.80
C LYS A 63 16.52 -4.49 16.81
N ASP A 64 17.43 -4.25 15.87
CA ASP A 64 18.71 -4.96 15.71
C ASP A 64 18.55 -6.50 15.65
N ASN A 65 17.42 -6.99 15.14
CA ASN A 65 17.13 -8.42 15.03
C ASN A 65 16.48 -8.78 13.68
N PHE A 66 16.88 -9.94 13.14
CA PHE A 66 16.42 -10.44 11.84
C PHE A 66 15.29 -11.47 11.93
N ASN A 67 15.06 -12.09 13.09
CA ASN A 67 14.10 -13.19 13.24
C ASN A 67 13.22 -12.98 14.47
N SER A 68 12.10 -12.29 14.28
CA SER A 68 11.20 -11.89 15.37
C SER A 68 10.52 -13.09 16.04
N HIS A 69 10.37 -14.23 15.35
CA HIS A 69 9.85 -15.47 15.92
C HIS A 69 10.84 -16.05 16.94
N GLU A 70 12.11 -16.11 16.57
CA GLU A 70 13.22 -16.53 17.44
C GLU A 70 13.49 -15.52 18.55
N TYR A 71 13.35 -14.22 18.30
CA TYR A 71 13.40 -13.19 19.34
C TYR A 71 12.33 -13.43 20.39
N ILE A 72 11.08 -13.69 19.98
CA ILE A 72 10.00 -14.01 20.93
C ILE A 72 10.34 -15.28 21.71
N GLN A 73 10.76 -16.34 21.02
CA GLN A 73 11.11 -17.62 21.65
C GLN A 73 12.26 -17.53 22.66
N ASN A 74 13.21 -16.62 22.45
CA ASN A 74 14.37 -16.41 23.31
C ASN A 74 14.19 -15.35 24.41
N LYS A 75 13.09 -14.59 24.42
CA LYS A 75 12.89 -13.44 25.34
C LYS A 75 11.64 -13.48 26.20
N PHE A 76 10.61 -14.24 25.82
CA PHE A 76 9.33 -14.26 26.52
C PHE A 76 9.09 -15.61 27.22
N PRO A 77 8.39 -15.63 28.38
CA PRO A 77 8.13 -16.85 29.12
C PRO A 77 7.24 -17.80 28.32
N CYS A 78 7.57 -19.10 28.35
CA CYS A 78 6.88 -20.15 27.63
C CYS A 78 6.26 -21.18 28.57
N THR A 79 5.02 -21.58 28.30
CA THR A 79 4.31 -22.68 28.95
C THR A 79 3.65 -23.53 27.87
N ASP A 80 3.92 -24.83 27.85
CA ASP A 80 3.32 -25.80 26.91
C ASP A 80 3.40 -25.41 25.41
N GLY A 81 4.46 -24.69 25.02
CA GLY A 81 4.67 -24.21 23.65
C GLY A 81 3.97 -22.89 23.30
N VAL A 82 3.32 -22.25 24.28
CA VAL A 82 2.72 -20.92 24.19
C VAL A 82 3.64 -19.91 24.89
N TYR A 83 4.04 -18.86 24.18
CA TYR A 83 4.84 -17.76 24.70
C TYR A 83 3.91 -16.59 25.10
N ASP A 84 4.00 -16.10 26.34
CA ASP A 84 3.26 -14.91 26.78
C ASP A 84 4.03 -13.64 26.41
N VAL A 85 3.56 -12.97 25.36
CA VAL A 85 4.14 -11.77 24.76
C VAL A 85 3.41 -10.51 25.23
N SER A 86 2.60 -10.58 26.29
CA SER A 86 1.77 -9.45 26.76
C SER A 86 2.60 -8.22 27.18
N ASP A 87 3.85 -8.42 27.59
CA ASP A 87 4.81 -7.40 28.02
C ASP A 87 5.71 -6.88 26.87
N ILE A 88 5.34 -7.12 25.60
CA ILE A 88 6.12 -6.70 24.41
C ILE A 88 6.50 -5.21 24.41
N SER A 89 5.70 -4.34 25.03
CA SER A 89 5.96 -2.91 25.18
C SER A 89 7.23 -2.55 25.95
N ASN A 90 7.86 -3.52 26.63
CA ASN A 90 9.13 -3.35 27.33
C ASN A 90 10.36 -3.52 26.40
N HIS A 91 10.14 -3.87 25.12
CA HIS A 91 11.17 -4.08 24.11
C HIS A 91 11.17 -2.96 23.06
N GLU A 92 12.31 -2.72 22.40
CA GLU A 92 12.35 -1.87 21.21
C GLU A 92 11.88 -2.66 19.98
N PHE A 93 10.66 -2.39 19.53
CA PHE A 93 10.05 -3.00 18.35
C PHE A 93 9.05 -2.05 17.69
N ILE A 94 8.66 -2.37 16.46
CA ILE A 94 7.59 -1.71 15.70
C ILE A 94 6.71 -2.77 14.99
N SER A 95 5.47 -2.41 14.65
CA SER A 95 4.59 -3.27 13.84
C SER A 95 3.86 -2.54 12.72
N ILE A 96 3.35 -3.29 11.74
CA ILE A 96 2.34 -2.84 10.77
C ILE A 96 1.39 -4.01 10.43
N GLY A 97 0.12 -3.72 10.15
CA GLY A 97 -0.75 -4.67 9.43
C GLY A 97 -0.38 -4.72 7.96
N GLU A 98 -0.42 -5.89 7.34
CA GLU A 98 0.01 -6.03 5.93
C GLU A 98 -1.05 -5.52 4.94
N ASP A 99 -2.33 -5.79 5.23
CA ASP A 99 -3.50 -5.23 4.54
C ASP A 99 -3.96 -3.91 5.21
N ILE A 100 -4.75 -3.11 4.48
CA ILE A 100 -5.61 -2.09 5.06
C ILE A 100 -6.79 -2.72 5.84
N ASP A 101 -7.18 -3.95 5.52
CA ASP A 101 -8.29 -4.65 6.17
C ASP A 101 -7.98 -5.02 7.64
N TYR A 102 -6.71 -5.21 8.03
CA TYR A 102 -6.29 -5.25 9.44
C TYR A 102 -6.83 -4.03 10.21
N TYR A 103 -6.69 -2.83 9.63
CA TYR A 103 -7.18 -1.58 10.23
C TYR A 103 -8.70 -1.45 10.17
N ASN A 104 -9.38 -2.02 9.15
CA ASN A 104 -10.85 -2.12 9.14
C ASN A 104 -11.36 -3.01 10.30
N ILE A 105 -10.74 -4.17 10.51
CA ILE A 105 -11.15 -5.12 11.56
C ILE A 105 -10.89 -4.54 12.96
N ILE A 106 -9.79 -3.80 13.15
CA ILE A 106 -9.54 -3.07 14.40
C ILE A 106 -10.61 -2.01 14.66
N ASN A 107 -11.23 -1.42 13.63
CA ASN A 107 -12.34 -0.49 13.79
C ASN A 107 -13.64 -1.17 14.21
N SER A 108 -13.93 -2.39 13.72
CA SER A 108 -15.13 -3.14 14.11
C SER A 108 -15.01 -3.86 15.45
N GLU A 109 -13.81 -4.31 15.82
CA GLU A 109 -13.54 -5.14 17.01
C GLU A 109 -13.22 -4.32 18.28
N LYS A 110 -13.41 -2.99 18.26
CA LYS A 110 -13.10 -2.06 19.36
C LYS A 110 -14.26 -1.09 19.56
N GLU A 111 -14.71 -0.92 20.79
CA GLU A 111 -15.94 -0.14 21.08
C GLU A 111 -15.79 1.34 20.73
N ASN A 112 -14.56 1.86 20.71
CA ASN A 112 -14.29 3.28 20.56
C ASN A 112 -12.86 3.61 20.09
N ARG A 113 -12.68 4.85 19.62
CA ARG A 113 -11.39 5.40 19.16
C ARG A 113 -10.27 5.43 20.22
N ARG A 114 -10.58 5.30 21.52
CA ARG A 114 -9.56 5.26 22.58
C ARG A 114 -8.92 3.88 22.66
N GLU A 115 -9.73 2.83 22.62
CA GLU A 115 -9.25 1.44 22.56
C GLU A 115 -8.46 1.15 21.30
N VAL A 116 -8.91 1.64 20.14
CA VAL A 116 -8.13 1.57 18.88
C VAL A 116 -6.73 2.15 19.08
N LYS A 117 -6.62 3.35 19.65
CA LYS A 117 -5.32 3.97 19.92
C LYS A 117 -4.51 3.24 20.98
N GLN A 118 -5.15 2.61 21.97
CA GLN A 118 -4.47 1.78 22.97
C GLN A 118 -3.92 0.49 22.35
N TYR A 119 -4.67 -0.15 21.45
CA TYR A 119 -4.24 -1.33 20.70
C TYR A 119 -3.03 -1.01 19.81
N LEU A 120 -3.17 -0.03 18.92
CA LEU A 120 -2.10 0.38 18.00
C LEU A 120 -0.85 0.87 18.77
N LYS A 121 -1.02 1.55 19.92
CA LYS A 121 0.11 1.94 20.77
C LYS A 121 0.77 0.75 21.48
N ALA A 122 0.00 -0.25 21.92
CA ALA A 122 0.55 -1.44 22.58
C ALA A 122 1.40 -2.31 21.63
N LEU A 123 1.15 -2.24 20.32
CA LEU A 123 1.95 -2.90 19.29
C LEU A 123 3.02 -2.00 18.63
N ASN A 124 3.23 -0.77 19.10
CA ASN A 124 4.13 0.19 18.45
C ASN A 124 3.85 0.31 16.93
N ASP A 125 2.57 0.39 16.56
CA ASP A 125 2.13 0.42 15.16
C ASP A 125 2.64 1.68 14.44
N VAL A 126 3.31 1.50 13.29
CA VAL A 126 3.96 2.59 12.56
C VAL A 126 3.00 3.61 11.95
N CYS A 127 1.74 3.25 11.69
CA CYS A 127 0.72 4.20 11.25
C CYS A 127 0.32 5.16 12.39
N LEU A 128 0.52 4.77 13.65
CA LEU A 128 0.37 5.64 14.82
C LEU A 128 1.68 6.35 15.19
N LEU A 129 2.83 5.66 15.14
CA LEU A 129 4.12 6.22 15.55
C LEU A 129 4.69 7.27 14.59
N SER A 130 4.39 7.18 13.29
CA SER A 130 4.84 8.14 12.26
C SER A 130 4.39 9.59 12.51
N LEU A 131 3.41 9.83 13.40
CA LEU A 131 3.04 11.17 13.87
C LEU A 131 4.00 11.75 14.94
N SER A 132 5.04 11.02 15.35
CA SER A 132 5.77 11.30 16.60
C SER A 132 7.22 10.82 16.71
N ARG A 133 7.74 9.97 15.80
CA ARG A 133 9.08 9.39 15.88
C ARG A 133 9.68 9.13 14.49
N ASP A 134 10.96 9.47 14.33
CA ASP A 134 11.71 9.24 13.08
C ASP A 134 12.75 8.10 13.19
N ASP A 135 13.25 7.79 14.38
CA ASP A 135 14.43 6.92 14.54
C ASP A 135 14.24 5.49 14.04
N PHE A 136 13.01 4.96 14.09
CA PHE A 136 12.70 3.62 13.59
C PHE A 136 12.80 3.51 12.06
N GLN A 137 12.73 4.63 11.33
CA GLN A 137 12.89 4.65 9.88
C GLN A 137 14.33 4.35 9.44
N ARG A 138 15.29 4.39 10.38
CA ARG A 138 16.70 4.05 10.16
C ARG A 138 17.02 2.57 10.42
N TRP A 139 16.08 1.79 10.93
CA TRP A 139 16.30 0.36 11.17
C TRP A 139 16.31 -0.37 9.82
N GLU A 140 17.32 -1.21 9.58
CA GLU A 140 17.55 -1.86 8.28
C GLU A 140 16.34 -2.67 7.78
N GLY A 141 15.72 -3.46 8.67
CA GLY A 141 14.49 -4.22 8.40
C GLY A 141 13.24 -3.38 8.13
N TYR A 142 13.22 -2.08 8.44
CA TYR A 142 12.06 -1.21 8.21
C TYR A 142 11.72 -1.10 6.72
N LYS A 143 12.73 -0.87 5.88
CA LYS A 143 12.55 -0.85 4.41
C LYS A 143 12.58 -2.25 3.80
N LEU A 144 13.51 -3.11 4.24
CA LEU A 144 13.70 -4.42 3.61
C LEU A 144 12.53 -5.39 3.83
N SER A 145 11.84 -5.28 4.97
CA SER A 145 10.72 -6.17 5.31
C SER A 145 9.43 -5.42 5.62
N LEU A 146 9.45 -4.46 6.56
CA LEU A 146 8.21 -3.82 7.04
C LEU A 146 7.51 -2.98 5.97
N LEU A 147 8.25 -2.48 4.98
CA LEU A 147 7.74 -1.69 3.85
C LEU A 147 8.24 -2.23 2.49
N ARG A 148 8.48 -3.55 2.37
CA ARG A 148 8.93 -4.20 1.12
C ARG A 148 7.98 -3.98 -0.07
N ASP A 149 6.73 -3.60 0.22
CA ASP A 149 5.61 -3.63 -0.71
C ASP A 149 4.97 -2.24 -0.88
N LEU A 150 4.59 -1.90 -2.11
CA LEU A 150 3.91 -0.64 -2.41
C LEU A 150 2.54 -0.54 -1.70
N SER A 151 1.87 -1.67 -1.44
CA SER A 151 0.69 -1.76 -0.58
C SER A 151 0.95 -1.21 0.83
N LEU A 152 2.11 -1.49 1.43
CA LEU A 152 2.46 -1.04 2.78
C LEU A 152 2.64 0.48 2.85
N THR A 153 3.03 1.13 1.75
CA THR A 153 3.02 2.62 1.64
C THR A 153 1.60 3.19 1.63
N SER A 154 0.66 2.49 0.98
CA SER A 154 -0.78 2.79 1.03
C SER A 154 -1.30 2.68 2.47
N VAL A 155 -0.92 1.60 3.16
CA VAL A 155 -1.29 1.32 4.54
C VAL A 155 -0.75 2.40 5.47
N LEU A 156 0.54 2.76 5.42
CA LEU A 156 1.10 3.89 6.18
C LEU A 156 0.27 5.17 6.05
N SER A 157 -0.15 5.52 4.83
CA SER A 157 -0.88 6.76 4.55
C SER A 157 -2.34 6.78 5.05
N LYS A 158 -2.90 5.62 5.43
CA LYS A 158 -4.35 5.44 5.67
C LYS A 158 -4.71 4.67 6.93
N GLY A 159 -3.94 3.67 7.35
CA GLY A 159 -4.28 2.68 8.37
C GLY A 159 -4.79 3.30 9.67
N LEU A 160 -4.13 4.35 10.17
CA LEU A 160 -4.60 5.07 11.36
C LEU A 160 -5.97 5.75 11.14
N LYS A 161 -6.21 6.37 9.97
CA LYS A 161 -7.52 6.96 9.64
C LYS A 161 -8.58 5.86 9.51
N THR A 162 -8.24 4.73 8.92
CA THR A 162 -9.12 3.57 8.75
C THR A 162 -9.54 2.98 10.10
N ALA A 163 -8.57 2.64 10.96
CA ALA A 163 -8.85 2.10 12.29
C ALA A 163 -9.61 3.07 13.20
N LEU A 164 -9.46 4.38 13.01
CA LEU A 164 -10.25 5.39 13.71
C LEU A 164 -11.65 5.61 13.13
N GLY A 165 -12.05 4.93 12.05
CA GLY A 165 -13.32 5.20 11.38
C GLY A 165 -13.41 6.65 10.90
N SER A 166 -12.30 7.18 10.38
CA SER A 166 -12.15 8.53 9.84
C SER A 166 -11.35 8.55 8.53
N TYR A 167 -11.25 7.40 7.86
CA TYR A 167 -10.81 7.34 6.46
C TYR A 167 -12.00 7.64 5.57
N GLU A 168 -12.04 8.84 5.03
CA GLU A 168 -12.91 9.14 3.90
C GLU A 168 -12.25 8.63 2.62
N GLU A 169 -12.98 7.86 1.81
CA GLU A 169 -12.56 7.60 0.44
C GLU A 169 -12.40 8.91 -0.32
N LEU A 170 -11.41 8.98 -1.21
CA LEU A 170 -11.15 10.15 -2.04
C LEU A 170 -12.45 10.64 -2.69
N SER A 171 -12.89 11.83 -2.29
CA SER A 171 -14.14 12.45 -2.73
C SER A 171 -13.90 13.46 -3.86
N SER A 172 -12.74 14.12 -3.84
CA SER A 172 -12.18 14.96 -4.90
C SER A 172 -10.66 15.00 -4.84
N PHE A 173 -10.03 15.47 -5.92
CA PHE A 173 -8.61 15.82 -6.01
C PHE A 173 -8.43 17.01 -6.96
N SER A 174 -7.61 17.99 -6.58
CA SER A 174 -7.32 19.19 -7.38
C SER A 174 -5.89 19.19 -7.88
N LEU A 175 -5.69 19.18 -9.20
CA LEU A 175 -4.37 19.22 -9.84
C LEU A 175 -4.16 20.57 -10.52
N ASN A 176 -3.12 21.30 -10.10
CA ASN A 176 -2.71 22.56 -10.73
C ASN A 176 -1.99 22.27 -12.05
N ILE A 177 -2.65 22.60 -13.16
CA ILE A 177 -2.15 22.41 -14.54
C ILE A 177 -1.23 23.56 -14.96
N ASN A 178 -1.43 24.75 -14.39
CA ASN A 178 -0.57 25.90 -14.63
C ASN A 178 -0.46 26.72 -13.34
N GLN A 179 0.71 26.63 -12.69
CA GLN A 179 0.99 27.30 -11.42
C GLN A 179 0.97 28.83 -11.60
N ASP A 180 1.61 29.33 -12.66
CA ASP A 180 1.72 30.78 -12.97
C ASP A 180 0.38 31.45 -13.32
N LYS A 181 -0.65 30.67 -13.65
CA LYS A 181 -1.98 31.15 -14.07
C LYS A 181 -3.14 30.68 -13.20
N GLY A 182 -2.86 29.99 -12.08
CA GLY A 182 -3.88 29.49 -11.15
C GLY A 182 -4.90 28.53 -11.78
N HIS A 183 -4.55 27.83 -12.86
CA HIS A 183 -5.47 26.89 -13.52
C HIS A 183 -5.40 25.52 -12.85
N SER A 184 -6.38 25.19 -12.03
CA SER A 184 -6.59 23.86 -11.46
C SER A 184 -7.65 23.05 -12.22
N LEU A 185 -7.50 21.72 -12.18
CA LEU A 185 -8.53 20.75 -12.56
C LEU A 185 -8.98 20.01 -11.32
N ASN A 186 -10.26 20.18 -10.98
CA ASN A 186 -10.91 19.51 -9.88
C ASN A 186 -11.55 18.22 -10.40
N LEU A 187 -10.94 17.08 -10.10
CA LEU A 187 -11.51 15.76 -10.32
C LEU A 187 -12.39 15.40 -9.12
N LEU A 188 -13.60 14.89 -9.38
CA LEU A 188 -14.48 14.34 -8.37
C LEU A 188 -14.40 12.80 -8.39
N PHE A 189 -14.72 12.17 -7.25
CA PHE A 189 -14.67 10.71 -7.08
C PHE A 189 -15.78 10.15 -6.18
N ASN A 190 -16.65 11.02 -5.66
CA ASN A 190 -17.71 10.72 -4.68
C ASN A 190 -18.66 9.58 -5.12
N LYS A 191 -18.86 8.58 -4.24
CA LYS A 191 -19.82 7.48 -4.47
C LYS A 191 -21.29 7.84 -4.15
N LYS A 192 -21.55 8.91 -3.39
CA LYS A 192 -22.87 9.24 -2.81
C LYS A 192 -23.82 9.93 -3.82
N THR A 193 -23.75 9.56 -5.10
CA THR A 193 -24.39 10.26 -6.23
C THR A 193 -25.04 9.26 -7.19
N LEU A 194 -26.18 9.64 -7.78
CA LEU A 194 -27.01 8.76 -8.62
C LEU A 194 -26.27 8.27 -9.87
N VAL A 195 -25.44 9.13 -10.46
CA VAL A 195 -24.38 8.73 -11.41
C VAL A 195 -23.08 8.64 -10.62
N PRO A 196 -22.32 7.52 -10.66
CA PRO A 196 -21.08 7.39 -9.92
C PRO A 196 -20.09 8.50 -10.30
N SER A 197 -19.80 9.43 -9.38
CA SER A 197 -18.93 10.59 -9.67
C SER A 197 -17.45 10.25 -9.80
N ARG A 198 -17.11 8.99 -10.12
CA ARG A 198 -15.77 8.53 -10.51
C ARG A 198 -15.46 8.80 -12.00
N ILE A 199 -16.49 9.11 -12.80
CA ILE A 199 -16.34 9.48 -14.21
C ILE A 199 -16.27 11.00 -14.31
N ASN A 200 -15.12 11.53 -14.74
CA ASN A 200 -14.90 12.96 -14.99
C ASN A 200 -14.85 13.22 -16.49
N ILE A 201 -15.58 14.23 -16.98
CA ILE A 201 -15.73 14.49 -18.43
C ILE A 201 -15.17 15.89 -18.75
N LEU A 202 -14.10 15.94 -19.57
CA LEU A 202 -13.46 17.19 -20.00
C LEU A 202 -14.04 17.67 -21.35
N ILE A 203 -14.97 18.63 -21.28
CA ILE A 203 -15.68 19.19 -22.45
C ILE A 203 -15.06 20.53 -22.87
N GLY A 204 -15.10 20.84 -24.17
CA GLY A 204 -14.62 22.10 -24.74
C GLY A 204 -14.50 22.02 -26.27
N LYS A 205 -14.33 23.17 -26.94
CA LYS A 205 -14.20 23.21 -28.42
C LYS A 205 -12.92 22.48 -28.89
N ASN A 206 -12.82 22.25 -30.19
CA ASN A 206 -11.57 21.76 -30.79
C ASN A 206 -10.49 22.86 -30.70
N GLY A 207 -9.22 22.47 -30.56
CA GLY A 207 -8.11 23.39 -30.29
C GLY A 207 -7.96 23.84 -28.83
N CYS A 208 -8.98 23.75 -27.97
CA CYS A 208 -8.94 24.19 -26.55
C CYS A 208 -8.06 23.34 -25.61
N GLY A 209 -7.03 22.66 -26.11
CA GLY A 209 -6.01 22.02 -25.27
C GLY A 209 -6.41 20.75 -24.50
N LYS A 210 -7.63 20.21 -24.66
CA LYS A 210 -8.13 19.02 -23.92
C LYS A 210 -7.10 17.88 -23.80
N THR A 211 -6.57 17.40 -24.93
CA THR A 211 -5.53 16.35 -24.98
C THR A 211 -4.22 16.79 -24.33
N ARG A 212 -3.81 18.06 -24.49
CA ARG A 212 -2.61 18.63 -23.86
C ARG A 212 -2.73 18.62 -22.34
N THR A 213 -3.91 18.90 -21.79
CA THR A 213 -4.19 18.78 -20.35
C THR A 213 -4.05 17.34 -19.87
N LEU A 214 -4.68 16.37 -20.53
CA LEU A 214 -4.57 14.95 -20.16
C LEU A 214 -3.12 14.44 -20.24
N ASN A 215 -2.37 14.88 -21.26
CA ASN A 215 -0.96 14.55 -21.42
C ASN A 215 -0.11 15.19 -20.31
N TYR A 216 -0.36 16.45 -19.93
CA TYR A 216 0.31 17.12 -18.82
C TYR A 216 0.10 16.37 -17.49
N ILE A 217 -1.11 15.89 -17.22
CA ILE A 217 -1.44 15.04 -16.06
C ILE A 217 -0.57 13.77 -16.05
N SER A 218 -0.41 13.08 -17.19
CA SER A 218 0.46 11.89 -17.26
C SER A 218 1.95 12.19 -17.07
N ASN A 219 2.45 13.32 -17.55
CA ASN A 219 3.86 13.68 -17.36
C ASN A 219 4.15 14.14 -15.91
N ILE A 220 3.19 14.71 -15.20
CA ILE A 220 3.33 14.95 -13.75
C ILE A 220 3.30 13.62 -13.00
N TYR A 221 2.31 12.76 -13.24
CA TYR A 221 2.15 11.49 -12.51
C TYR A 221 3.42 10.62 -12.58
N THR A 222 4.08 10.62 -13.75
CA THR A 222 5.29 9.84 -14.01
C THR A 222 6.60 10.54 -13.62
N GLY A 223 6.55 11.76 -13.08
CA GLY A 223 7.75 12.51 -12.65
C GLY A 223 8.53 13.25 -13.75
N VAL A 224 8.13 13.10 -15.02
CA VAL A 224 8.72 13.82 -16.17
C VAL A 224 8.61 15.34 -16.01
N ILE A 225 7.50 15.81 -15.41
CA ILE A 225 7.30 17.20 -15.02
C ILE A 225 7.19 17.27 -13.50
N SER A 226 8.15 17.94 -12.87
CA SER A 226 8.09 18.27 -11.45
C SER A 226 6.90 19.20 -11.17
N SER A 227 6.14 18.90 -10.11
CA SER A 227 5.05 19.77 -9.65
C SER A 227 4.85 19.63 -8.15
N LEU A 228 4.35 20.69 -7.52
CA LEU A 228 4.01 20.73 -6.09
C LEU A 228 2.62 20.15 -5.78
N ASN A 229 1.98 19.45 -6.73
CA ASN A 229 0.68 18.82 -6.50
C ASN A 229 0.83 17.57 -5.62
N GLU A 230 0.19 17.58 -4.45
CA GLU A 230 0.03 16.39 -3.62
C GLU A 230 -0.89 15.39 -4.31
N TRP A 231 -0.33 14.29 -4.83
CA TRP A 231 -1.14 13.27 -5.47
C TRP A 231 -1.85 12.40 -4.45
N PRO A 232 -3.15 12.09 -4.65
CA PRO A 232 -3.81 11.04 -3.91
C PRO A 232 -3.16 9.70 -4.28
N TYR A 233 -3.05 8.80 -3.31
CA TYR A 233 -2.54 7.46 -3.54
C TYR A 233 -3.24 6.78 -4.72
N CYS A 234 -2.46 6.35 -5.72
CA CYS A 234 -2.96 5.82 -6.99
C CYS A 234 -1.99 4.73 -7.50
N ASN A 235 -2.40 3.45 -7.40
CA ASN A 235 -1.61 2.28 -7.84
C ASN A 235 -1.06 2.44 -9.26
N LYS A 236 -1.89 2.97 -10.18
CA LYS A 236 -1.56 3.01 -11.60
C LYS A 236 -2.36 4.04 -12.38
N LEU A 237 -1.69 4.80 -13.26
CA LEU A 237 -2.32 5.60 -14.29
C LEU A 237 -2.31 4.85 -15.64
N ILE A 238 -3.51 4.46 -16.10
CA ILE A 238 -3.71 3.92 -17.45
C ILE A 238 -4.21 5.05 -18.35
N THR A 239 -3.53 5.29 -19.46
CA THR A 239 -3.91 6.30 -20.47
C THR A 239 -4.30 5.62 -21.76
N ALA A 240 -5.49 5.91 -22.29
CA ALA A 240 -5.96 5.38 -23.57
C ALA A 240 -6.18 6.50 -24.60
N SER A 241 -5.71 6.34 -25.84
CA SER A 241 -6.12 7.19 -26.97
C SER A 241 -6.16 6.44 -28.30
N PHE A 242 -7.22 6.74 -29.07
CA PHE A 242 -7.42 6.28 -30.44
C PHE A 242 -6.92 7.29 -31.49
N SER A 243 -6.40 8.44 -31.06
CA SER A 243 -5.77 9.43 -31.94
C SER A 243 -4.26 9.13 -32.04
N PRO A 244 -3.70 8.90 -33.24
CA PRO A 244 -2.27 8.67 -33.42
C PRO A 244 -1.44 9.96 -33.26
N PHE A 245 -2.09 11.13 -33.29
CA PHE A 245 -1.47 12.44 -33.10
C PHE A 245 -1.36 12.83 -31.62
N ASP A 246 -1.92 12.02 -30.71
CA ASP A 246 -1.88 12.26 -29.27
C ASP A 246 -0.52 11.83 -28.70
N ASN A 247 0.35 12.81 -28.49
CA ASN A 247 1.75 12.58 -28.07
C ASN A 247 1.92 12.21 -26.58
N PHE A 248 1.17 11.23 -26.09
CA PHE A 248 1.40 10.62 -24.78
C PHE A 248 2.75 9.87 -24.76
N PRO A 249 3.43 9.78 -23.60
CA PRO A 249 4.67 9.02 -23.49
C PRO A 249 4.41 7.52 -23.66
N THR A 250 5.24 6.83 -24.44
CA THR A 250 5.33 5.36 -24.39
C THR A 250 6.29 4.93 -23.26
N ASP A 251 6.27 3.64 -22.87
CA ASP A 251 7.19 3.07 -21.88
C ASP A 251 8.66 3.47 -22.18
N LYS A 252 9.11 3.32 -23.44
CA LYS A 252 10.49 3.66 -23.88
C LYS A 252 10.77 5.16 -23.84
N GLU A 253 9.83 5.99 -24.28
CA GLU A 253 9.98 7.45 -24.17
C GLU A 253 10.05 7.91 -22.71
N LEU A 254 9.33 7.23 -21.82
CA LEU A 254 9.33 7.54 -20.40
C LEU A 254 10.67 7.19 -19.74
N HIS A 255 11.22 5.99 -20.01
CA HIS A 255 12.59 5.64 -19.62
C HIS A 255 13.61 6.72 -20.07
N LEU A 256 13.54 7.15 -21.34
CA LEU A 256 14.47 8.15 -21.88
C LEU A 256 14.33 9.52 -21.18
N LYS A 257 13.10 10.00 -20.97
CA LYS A 257 12.80 11.29 -20.33
C LYS A 257 13.16 11.33 -18.83
N LEU A 258 13.06 10.20 -18.13
CA LEU A 258 13.43 10.13 -16.71
C LEU A 258 14.96 10.03 -16.56
N ASN A 259 15.61 9.21 -17.38
CA ASN A 259 17.08 9.09 -17.37
C ASN A 259 17.78 10.40 -17.78
N SER A 260 17.18 11.23 -18.65
CA SER A 260 17.75 12.54 -19.02
C SER A 260 17.63 13.61 -17.92
N ASN A 261 16.81 13.39 -16.90
CA ASN A 261 16.42 14.42 -15.93
C ASN A 261 17.13 14.31 -14.57
N ASN A 262 18.06 13.36 -14.40
CA ASN A 262 18.86 13.14 -13.17
C ASN A 262 18.03 13.20 -11.87
N GLN A 263 16.88 12.52 -11.84
CA GLN A 263 16.11 12.36 -10.59
C GLN A 263 16.39 10.99 -9.98
N ASP A 264 17.18 10.97 -8.89
CA ASP A 264 17.52 9.79 -8.09
C ASP A 264 16.35 9.26 -7.22
N ARG A 265 15.13 9.31 -7.76
CA ARG A 265 13.97 8.55 -7.25
C ARG A 265 13.89 7.24 -8.03
N ASP A 266 13.40 6.18 -7.40
CA ASP A 266 13.24 4.86 -8.01
C ASP A 266 12.37 4.92 -9.28
N SER A 267 13.01 5.13 -10.43
CA SER A 267 12.36 5.47 -11.69
C SER A 267 11.56 4.29 -12.25
N THR A 268 11.92 3.07 -11.85
CA THR A 268 11.16 1.84 -12.09
C THR A 268 9.73 1.91 -11.58
N ASP A 269 9.48 2.58 -10.44
CA ASP A 269 8.18 2.51 -9.77
C ASP A 269 7.16 3.41 -10.47
N TYR A 270 7.57 4.61 -10.89
CA TYR A 270 6.75 5.50 -11.73
C TYR A 270 6.48 4.92 -13.12
N ILE A 271 7.42 4.12 -13.67
CA ILE A 271 7.27 3.44 -14.96
C ILE A 271 6.30 2.26 -14.83
N ASN A 272 6.43 1.43 -13.79
CA ASN A 272 5.48 0.36 -13.49
C ASN A 272 4.07 0.90 -13.18
N GLY A 273 3.99 2.04 -12.49
CA GLY A 273 2.78 2.79 -12.22
C GLY A 273 2.10 3.40 -13.47
N TYR A 274 2.71 3.36 -14.65
CA TYR A 274 2.13 3.91 -15.87
C TYR A 274 1.84 2.85 -16.93
N SER A 275 0.86 3.10 -17.80
CA SER A 275 0.73 2.39 -19.08
C SER A 275 -0.05 3.21 -20.11
N TYR A 276 0.52 3.37 -21.31
CA TYR A 276 -0.17 3.93 -22.47
C TYR A 276 -0.78 2.83 -23.35
N ILE A 277 -2.01 3.06 -23.83
CA ILE A 277 -2.76 2.22 -24.75
C ILE A 277 -3.20 3.07 -25.94
N GLY A 278 -2.60 2.86 -27.11
CA GLY A 278 -2.96 3.60 -28.32
C GLY A 278 -2.14 3.20 -29.54
N PHE A 279 -2.38 3.86 -30.67
CA PHE A 279 -1.77 3.50 -31.96
C PHE A 279 -0.30 3.94 -32.13
N LYS A 280 0.22 4.78 -31.23
CA LYS A 280 1.62 5.22 -31.23
C LYS A 280 2.52 4.11 -30.66
N ASP A 281 3.36 3.53 -31.50
CA ASP A 281 4.36 2.52 -31.12
C ASP A 281 5.71 3.17 -30.71
N ASP A 282 6.55 2.44 -29.95
CA ASP A 282 7.92 2.84 -29.56
C ASP A 282 8.93 2.96 -30.73
N SER A 283 8.46 2.56 -31.92
CA SER A 283 9.09 2.69 -33.23
C SER A 283 8.55 3.87 -34.07
N SER A 284 7.62 4.67 -33.53
CA SER A 284 6.84 5.68 -34.26
C SER A 284 5.99 5.15 -35.42
N SER A 285 5.86 3.82 -35.57
CA SER A 285 5.08 3.18 -36.63
C SER A 285 3.65 2.89 -36.19
N PHE A 286 2.73 2.78 -37.16
CA PHE A 286 1.33 2.41 -36.92
C PHE A 286 1.20 0.88 -36.99
N ASN A 287 0.82 0.23 -35.89
CA ASN A 287 0.61 -1.22 -35.89
C ASN A 287 -0.60 -1.63 -35.03
N LEU A 288 -1.67 -2.10 -35.70
CA LEU A 288 -2.94 -2.55 -35.12
C LEU A 288 -2.81 -3.84 -34.29
N GLU A 289 -1.90 -4.73 -34.66
CA GLU A 289 -1.60 -5.95 -33.89
C GLU A 289 -0.83 -5.61 -32.61
N SER A 290 0.09 -4.63 -32.68
CA SER A 290 0.78 -4.10 -31.50
C SER A 290 -0.21 -3.42 -30.55
N PHE A 291 -1.24 -2.71 -31.04
CA PHE A 291 -2.26 -2.09 -30.19
C PHE A 291 -3.00 -3.13 -29.32
N ILE A 292 -3.43 -4.26 -29.90
CA ILE A 292 -4.10 -5.34 -29.16
C ILE A 292 -3.13 -5.94 -28.13
N LYS A 293 -1.90 -6.26 -28.54
CA LYS A 293 -0.86 -6.81 -27.66
C LYS A 293 -0.48 -5.86 -26.52
N ARG A 294 -0.36 -4.56 -26.78
CA ARG A 294 -0.12 -3.48 -25.79
C ARG A 294 -1.30 -3.35 -24.83
N SER A 295 -2.54 -3.39 -25.33
CA SER A 295 -3.75 -3.36 -24.49
C SER A 295 -3.77 -4.52 -23.50
N VAL A 296 -3.61 -5.76 -24.00
CA VAL A 296 -3.59 -6.98 -23.17
C VAL A 296 -2.41 -6.96 -22.20
N LYS A 297 -1.20 -6.58 -22.63
CA LYS A 297 -0.04 -6.41 -21.74
C LYS A 297 -0.30 -5.37 -20.65
N SER A 298 -0.94 -4.24 -20.97
CA SER A 298 -1.28 -3.20 -20.00
C SER A 298 -2.24 -3.73 -18.93
N TYR A 299 -3.34 -4.37 -19.32
CA TYR A 299 -4.28 -4.98 -18.36
C TYR A 299 -3.64 -6.11 -17.55
N ILE A 300 -2.88 -7.01 -18.17
CA ILE A 300 -2.15 -8.06 -17.45
C ILE A 300 -1.13 -7.46 -16.49
N ASN A 301 -0.42 -6.38 -16.84
CA ASN A 301 0.49 -5.70 -15.93
C ASN A 301 -0.25 -4.99 -14.79
N SER A 302 -1.44 -4.41 -15.03
CA SER A 302 -2.27 -3.82 -13.96
C SER A 302 -2.77 -4.89 -12.99
N ILE A 303 -3.32 -5.99 -13.51
CA ILE A 303 -3.73 -7.16 -12.72
C ILE A 303 -2.54 -7.75 -11.97
N ARG A 304 -1.36 -7.83 -12.60
CA ARG A 304 -0.12 -8.29 -11.95
C ARG A 304 0.39 -7.34 -10.87
N LEU A 305 0.23 -6.02 -11.00
CA LEU A 305 0.60 -5.06 -9.95
C LEU A 305 -0.34 -5.16 -8.75
N ASP A 306 -1.65 -5.25 -9.00
CA ASP A 306 -2.65 -5.54 -7.96
C ASP A 306 -2.45 -6.95 -7.37
N GLU A 307 -2.00 -7.94 -8.16
CA GLU A 307 -1.66 -9.28 -7.67
C GLU A 307 -0.31 -9.33 -6.94
N THR A 308 0.71 -8.55 -7.29
CA THR A 308 1.93 -8.45 -6.46
C THR A 308 1.68 -7.64 -5.20
N SER A 309 0.63 -6.79 -5.20
CA SER A 309 0.10 -6.19 -3.98
C SER A 309 -0.70 -7.19 -3.14
N LYS A 310 -1.32 -8.24 -3.74
CA LYS A 310 -2.22 -9.20 -3.07
C LYS A 310 -1.67 -10.61 -2.81
N LYS A 311 -0.59 -11.02 -3.50
CA LYS A 311 0.10 -12.32 -3.36
C LYS A 311 1.35 -12.21 -2.49
N ARG A 312 1.59 -11.03 -1.92
CA ARG A 312 2.47 -10.83 -0.75
C ARG A 312 1.66 -10.84 0.56
N PHE A 313 0.42 -11.34 0.53
CA PHE A 313 -0.45 -11.65 1.67
C PHE A 313 -0.62 -13.19 1.78
#